data_AF-A0A352DY41-F1
#
_entry.id   AF-A0A352DY41-F1
#
_cell.length_a   1.000
_cell.length_b   1.000
_cell.length_c   1.000
_cell.angle_alpha   90.00
_cell.angle_beta   90.00
_cell.angle_gamma   90.00
#
_symmetry.space_group_name_H-M   'P 1'
#
loop_
_entity.id
_entity.type
_entity.pdbx_description
1 polymer ?
#
loop_
_entity_poly.entity_id
_entity_poly.type
_entity_poly.pdbx_seq_one_letter_code
_entity_poly.pdbx_strand_id
1 'polypeptide(L)'
;MPATRRSSTRPLPRLAWLVPCMTLLFAAPPYHEASAQSPRARPRPANPAEVKRLDSRFEEVQSEFVRETTSLLTSYEQLGQFDRVKAILEAFVKLDPKNDQLKAKIAELDERMLQAGEFEMRLQPGESWQAVGAVQKDRPIRIRVSGDYRFQASGSVTADGVTGDDPQSGIVSQIPFGAVMGVIIPANQSADAKPPRPFLVGSTFNRNAERDGVLHLRTNIPTGTKCTGRLDLLVSGPQQ
;
A
#
# COMPACT_ATOMS: atom_id res chain seq x y z
N MET A 1 25.13 12.67 57.54
CA MET A 1 24.58 13.94 58.08
C MET A 1 23.73 14.61 57.00
N PRO A 2 22.60 15.24 57.37
CA PRO A 2 21.35 15.16 56.63
C PRO A 2 20.87 16.49 56.05
N ALA A 3 20.00 16.45 55.03
CA ALA A 3 19.03 17.52 54.77
C ALA A 3 17.79 17.00 54.01
N THR A 4 16.86 16.52 54.82
CA THR A 4 15.41 16.42 54.64
C THR A 4 14.75 17.58 53.89
N ARG A 5 13.85 17.29 52.93
CA ARG A 5 12.65 18.09 52.59
C ARG A 5 11.57 17.16 52.00
N ARG A 6 10.68 16.60 52.82
CA ARG A 6 9.32 17.08 53.16
C ARG A 6 8.43 17.47 51.97
N SER A 7 7.56 16.51 51.62
CA SER A 7 6.10 16.60 51.50
C SER A 7 5.45 17.70 50.66
N SER A 8 4.66 17.28 49.65
CA SER A 8 3.30 17.79 49.47
C SER A 8 2.49 16.84 48.60
N THR A 9 1.76 15.95 49.27
CA THR A 9 0.54 15.32 48.80
C THR A 9 -0.49 16.39 48.42
N ARG A 10 -1.08 16.32 47.23
CA ARG A 10 -2.41 16.88 46.95
C ARG A 10 -3.25 15.84 46.21
N PRO A 11 -4.42 15.46 46.76
CA PRO A 11 -5.34 14.56 46.11
C PRO A 11 -6.21 15.29 45.07
N LEU A 12 -6.74 14.48 44.17
CA LEU A 12 -7.72 14.74 43.11
C LEU A 12 -8.82 15.77 43.45
N PRO A 13 -9.29 16.57 42.48
CA PRO A 13 -10.70 16.85 42.36
C PRO A 13 -11.38 15.78 41.50
N ARG A 14 -12.22 14.97 42.15
CA ARG A 14 -13.31 14.23 41.51
C ARG A 14 -14.21 15.24 40.79
N LEU A 15 -14.20 15.26 39.46
CA LEU A 15 -15.29 15.87 38.70
C LEU A 15 -16.34 14.79 38.43
N ALA A 16 -17.28 14.72 39.37
CA ALA A 16 -18.58 14.11 39.15
C ALA A 16 -19.37 15.04 38.22
N TRP A 17 -19.65 14.58 37.01
CA TRP A 17 -20.76 15.09 36.18
C TRP A 17 -21.65 13.86 35.97
N LEU A 18 -22.64 13.67 36.84
CA LEU A 18 -24.04 14.03 36.57
C LEU A 18 -24.50 13.55 35.19
N VAL A 19 -24.95 12.30 35.20
CA VAL A 19 -25.93 11.74 34.28
C VAL A 19 -27.22 12.55 34.39
N PRO A 20 -27.72 13.20 33.31
CA PRO A 20 -29.14 13.43 33.16
C PRO A 20 -29.70 12.21 32.43
N CYS A 21 -30.35 11.35 33.20
CA CYS A 21 -31.34 10.41 32.72
C CYS A 21 -32.47 11.24 32.11
N MET A 22 -32.42 11.52 30.81
CA MET A 22 -33.53 12.12 30.10
C MET A 22 -34.41 10.99 29.57
N THR A 23 -35.19 10.42 30.48
CA THR A 23 -36.45 9.73 30.19
C THR A 23 -37.33 10.67 29.37
N LEU A 24 -37.33 10.48 28.06
CA LEU A 24 -38.37 11.01 27.19
C LEU A 24 -39.65 10.25 27.47
N LEU A 25 -40.56 10.93 28.16
CA LEU A 25 -41.96 10.55 28.26
C LEU A 25 -42.52 10.30 26.86
N PHE A 26 -43.14 9.13 26.72
CA PHE A 26 -44.16 8.85 25.72
C PHE A 26 -45.29 9.89 25.84
N ALA A 27 -45.28 10.90 24.97
CA ALA A 27 -46.48 11.67 24.65
C ALA A 27 -47.09 11.05 23.39
N ALA A 28 -48.15 10.26 23.58
CA ALA A 28 -48.94 9.72 22.49
C ALA A 28 -49.55 10.88 21.68
N PRO A 29 -49.36 10.94 20.35
CA PRO A 29 -50.12 11.86 19.53
C PRO A 29 -51.61 11.43 19.53
N PRO A 30 -52.55 12.39 19.51
CA PRO A 30 -53.96 12.08 19.35
C PRO A 30 -54.16 11.31 18.04
N TYR A 31 -54.91 10.21 18.15
CA TYR A 31 -55.45 9.47 17.02
C TYR A 31 -56.23 10.43 16.11
N HIS A 32 -55.62 10.89 15.03
CA HIS A 32 -56.35 11.36 13.86
C HIS A 32 -56.71 10.14 13.01
N GLU A 33 -58.02 9.95 12.89
CA GLU A 33 -58.79 9.24 11.88
C GLU A 33 -58.06 8.25 10.99
N ALA A 34 -58.55 7.01 11.08
CA ALA A 34 -58.38 5.96 10.09
C ALA A 34 -58.64 6.50 8.67
N SER A 35 -57.56 6.85 7.97
CA SER A 35 -57.54 6.74 6.52
C SER A 35 -57.69 5.25 6.20
N ALA A 36 -58.88 4.91 5.69
CA ALA A 36 -59.24 3.58 5.25
C ALA A 36 -58.09 2.97 4.44
N GLN A 37 -57.47 1.92 5.00
CA GLN A 37 -56.53 1.08 4.28
C GLN A 37 -57.28 0.44 3.12
N SER A 38 -57.14 1.03 1.93
CA SER A 38 -57.51 0.39 0.69
C SER A 38 -56.81 -0.98 0.64
N PRO A 39 -57.52 -2.08 0.37
CA PRO A 39 -56.96 -3.42 0.46
C PRO A 39 -55.74 -3.51 -0.46
N ARG A 40 -54.59 -3.97 0.07
CA ARG A 40 -53.39 -4.27 -0.73
C ARG A 40 -53.81 -5.19 -1.87
N ALA A 41 -53.91 -4.63 -3.07
CA ALA A 41 -54.21 -5.36 -4.28
C ALA A 41 -53.14 -6.44 -4.44
N ARG A 42 -53.58 -7.69 -4.62
CA ARG A 42 -52.70 -8.77 -5.05
C ARG A 42 -52.01 -8.33 -6.35
N PRO A 43 -50.71 -8.62 -6.54
CA PRO A 43 -50.02 -8.27 -7.77
C PRO A 43 -50.83 -8.82 -8.95
N ARG A 44 -51.21 -7.93 -9.88
CA ARG A 44 -51.91 -8.35 -11.11
C ARG A 44 -51.00 -9.34 -11.85
N PRO A 45 -51.55 -10.42 -12.43
CA PRO A 45 -50.77 -11.32 -13.27
C PRO A 45 -50.11 -10.49 -14.38
N ALA A 46 -48.79 -10.59 -14.47
CA ALA A 46 -48.00 -9.78 -15.39
C ALA A 46 -48.42 -10.08 -16.83
N ASN A 47 -48.77 -9.04 -17.58
CA ASN A 47 -49.08 -9.18 -18.99
C ASN A 47 -47.78 -9.56 -19.74
N PRO A 48 -47.71 -10.70 -20.44
CA PRO A 48 -46.49 -11.14 -21.11
C PRO A 48 -45.97 -10.13 -22.14
N ALA A 49 -46.85 -9.31 -22.73
CA ALA A 49 -46.44 -8.23 -23.63
C ALA A 49 -45.77 -7.05 -22.92
N GLU A 50 -46.15 -6.76 -21.67
CA GLU A 50 -45.52 -5.74 -20.83
C GLU A 50 -44.18 -6.23 -20.29
N VAL A 51 -44.09 -7.49 -19.88
CA VAL A 51 -42.82 -8.11 -19.44
C VAL A 51 -41.80 -8.08 -20.56
N LYS A 52 -42.17 -8.51 -21.78
CA LYS A 52 -41.26 -8.45 -22.94
C LYS A 52 -40.76 -7.03 -23.26
N ARG A 53 -41.63 -6.02 -23.09
CA ARG A 53 -41.23 -4.60 -23.26
C ARG A 53 -40.26 -4.14 -22.17
N LEU A 54 -40.46 -4.58 -20.93
CA LEU A 54 -39.55 -4.30 -19.83
C LEU A 54 -38.20 -4.99 -20.04
N ASP A 55 -38.19 -6.23 -20.53
CA ASP A 55 -36.97 -6.97 -20.86
C ASP A 55 -36.18 -6.26 -21.96
N SER A 56 -36.84 -5.82 -23.04
CA SER A 56 -36.16 -5.05 -24.10
C SER A 56 -35.61 -3.71 -23.60
N ARG A 57 -36.32 -3.02 -22.71
CA ARG A 57 -35.80 -1.80 -22.08
C ARG A 57 -34.61 -2.08 -21.18
N PHE A 58 -34.63 -3.20 -20.46
CA PHE A 58 -33.52 -3.63 -19.62
C PHE A 58 -32.27 -3.92 -20.46
N GLU A 59 -32.42 -4.63 -21.58
CA GLU A 59 -31.33 -4.88 -22.54
C GLU A 59 -30.75 -3.57 -23.11
N GLU A 60 -31.61 -2.63 -23.49
CA GLU A 60 -31.20 -1.31 -23.99
C GLU A 60 -30.38 -0.53 -22.94
N VAL A 61 -30.89 -0.44 -21.70
CA VAL A 61 -30.19 0.21 -20.59
C VAL A 61 -28.87 -0.49 -20.28
N GLN A 62 -28.84 -1.82 -20.30
CA GLN A 62 -27.61 -2.59 -20.08
C GLN A 62 -26.57 -2.28 -21.16
N SER A 63 -27.00 -2.23 -22.43
CA SER A 63 -26.11 -1.93 -23.55
C SER A 63 -25.54 -0.52 -23.49
N GLU A 64 -26.37 0.47 -23.13
CA GLU A 64 -25.96 1.86 -22.99
C GLU A 64 -24.99 2.03 -21.81
N PHE A 65 -25.30 1.42 -20.67
CA PHE A 65 -24.42 1.43 -19.51
C PHE A 65 -23.02 0.85 -19.82
N VAL A 66 -22.96 -0.29 -20.52
CA VAL A 66 -21.68 -0.89 -20.93
C VAL A 66 -20.92 0.03 -21.88
N ARG A 67 -21.62 0.62 -22.86
CA ARG A 67 -21.02 1.55 -23.83
C ARG A 67 -20.47 2.80 -23.16
N GLU A 68 -21.27 3.46 -22.32
CA GLU A 68 -20.88 4.68 -21.60
C GLU A 68 -19.73 4.40 -20.63
N THR A 69 -19.79 3.29 -19.89
CA THR A 69 -18.69 2.89 -19.00
C THR A 69 -17.41 2.68 -19.78
N THR A 70 -17.46 1.98 -20.93
CA THR A 70 -16.28 1.73 -21.77
C THR A 70 -15.70 3.03 -22.31
N SER A 71 -16.57 3.95 -22.77
CA SER A 71 -16.15 5.29 -23.19
C SER A 71 -15.47 6.06 -22.05
N LEU A 72 -16.05 6.03 -20.86
CA LEU A 72 -15.52 6.71 -19.68
C LEU A 72 -14.16 6.14 -19.26
N LEU A 73 -14.01 4.82 -19.24
CA LEU A 73 -12.73 4.15 -18.97
C LEU A 73 -11.67 4.59 -19.99
N THR A 74 -12.01 4.62 -21.28
CA THR A 74 -11.11 5.06 -22.35
C THR A 74 -10.67 6.51 -22.15
N SER A 75 -11.58 7.41 -21.78
CA SER A 75 -11.23 8.81 -21.49
C SER A 75 -10.29 8.93 -20.29
N TYR A 76 -10.51 8.17 -19.21
CA TYR A 76 -9.59 8.17 -18.07
C TYR A 76 -8.22 7.57 -18.42
N GLU A 77 -8.15 6.53 -19.25
CA GLU A 77 -6.89 5.97 -19.76
C GLU A 77 -6.12 7.01 -20.59
N GLN A 78 -6.80 7.74 -21.48
CA GLN A 78 -6.19 8.79 -22.29
C GLN A 78 -5.65 9.96 -21.45
N LEU A 79 -6.28 10.23 -20.31
CA LEU A 79 -5.83 11.24 -19.34
C LEU A 79 -4.73 10.71 -18.39
N GLY A 80 -4.28 9.46 -18.55
CA GLY A 80 -3.28 8.84 -17.69
C GLY A 80 -3.77 8.53 -16.27
N GLN A 81 -5.08 8.59 -16.01
CA GLN A 81 -5.66 8.35 -14.68
C GLN A 81 -5.89 6.85 -14.42
N PHE A 82 -4.83 6.05 -14.52
CA PHE A 82 -4.91 4.59 -14.42
C PHE A 82 -5.46 4.08 -13.09
N ASP A 83 -5.20 4.77 -11.97
CA ASP A 83 -5.79 4.44 -10.66
C ASP A 83 -7.33 4.46 -10.68
N ARG A 84 -7.93 5.43 -11.38
CA ARG A 84 -9.38 5.54 -11.49
C ARG A 84 -9.97 4.46 -12.38
N VAL A 85 -9.31 4.17 -13.49
CA VAL A 85 -9.70 3.08 -14.41
C VAL A 85 -9.70 1.75 -13.65
N LYS A 86 -8.63 1.47 -12.89
CA LYS A 86 -8.52 0.27 -12.07
C LYS A 86 -9.63 0.19 -11.01
N ALA A 87 -9.91 1.27 -10.27
CA ALA A 87 -10.95 1.28 -9.24
C ALA A 87 -12.35 0.94 -9.82
N ILE A 88 -12.67 1.44 -11.02
CA ILE A 88 -13.92 1.12 -11.70
C ILE A 88 -13.94 -0.36 -12.12
N LEU A 89 -12.86 -0.86 -12.74
CA LEU A 89 -12.78 -2.26 -13.17
C LEU A 89 -12.83 -3.26 -11.99
N GLU A 90 -12.21 -2.93 -10.86
CA GLU A 90 -12.30 -3.73 -9.63
C GLU A 90 -13.74 -3.81 -9.11
N ALA A 91 -14.53 -2.74 -9.24
CA ALA A 91 -15.95 -2.78 -8.92
C ALA A 91 -16.71 -3.73 -9.86
N PHE A 92 -16.39 -3.74 -11.16
CA PHE A 92 -16.98 -4.68 -12.12
C PHE A 92 -16.62 -6.14 -11.82
N VAL A 93 -15.37 -6.43 -11.44
CA VAL A 93 -14.97 -7.79 -11.06
C VAL A 93 -15.73 -8.30 -9.82
N LYS A 94 -16.12 -7.40 -8.90
CA LYS A 94 -16.99 -7.78 -7.76
C LYS A 94 -18.41 -8.15 -8.19
N LEU A 95 -18.90 -7.57 -9.29
CA LEU A 95 -20.22 -7.88 -9.85
C LEU A 95 -20.19 -9.17 -10.69
N ASP A 96 -19.13 -9.37 -11.48
CA ASP A 96 -18.89 -10.58 -12.26
C ASP A 96 -17.47 -11.14 -12.04
N PRO A 97 -17.28 -11.99 -11.01
CA PRO A 97 -15.96 -12.57 -10.69
C PRO A 97 -15.42 -13.55 -11.73
N LYS A 98 -16.26 -14.02 -12.67
CA LYS A 98 -15.87 -15.01 -13.69
C LYS A 98 -15.34 -14.35 -14.97
N ASN A 99 -15.39 -13.03 -15.06
CA ASN A 99 -14.88 -12.30 -16.21
C ASN A 99 -13.35 -12.16 -16.15
N ASP A 100 -12.64 -13.10 -16.76
CA ASP A 100 -11.18 -13.09 -16.80
C ASP A 100 -10.61 -11.96 -17.66
N GLN A 101 -11.38 -11.39 -18.59
CA GLN A 101 -10.95 -10.23 -19.40
C GLN A 101 -10.77 -8.98 -18.52
N LEU A 102 -11.67 -8.75 -17.56
CA LEU A 102 -11.55 -7.63 -16.62
C LEU A 102 -10.32 -7.77 -15.72
N LYS A 103 -10.04 -8.98 -15.23
CA LYS A 103 -8.83 -9.25 -14.43
C LYS A 103 -7.56 -9.03 -15.25
N ALA A 104 -7.55 -9.48 -16.50
CA ALA A 104 -6.43 -9.27 -17.42
C ALA A 104 -6.19 -7.77 -17.67
N LYS A 105 -7.26 -6.98 -17.85
CA LYS A 105 -7.16 -5.53 -18.02
C LYS A 105 -6.63 -4.82 -16.77
N ILE A 106 -7.07 -5.23 -15.58
CA ILE A 106 -6.52 -4.71 -14.32
C ILE A 106 -5.03 -5.00 -14.21
N ALA A 107 -4.60 -6.23 -14.54
CA ALA A 107 -3.19 -6.59 -14.55
C ALA A 107 -2.39 -5.76 -15.57
N GLU A 108 -2.93 -5.55 -16.78
CA GLU A 108 -2.31 -4.66 -17.79
C GLU A 108 -2.13 -3.23 -17.25
N LEU A 109 -3.14 -2.68 -16.57
CA LEU A 109 -3.07 -1.35 -15.98
C LEU A 109 -2.03 -1.29 -14.86
N ASP A 110 -1.94 -2.32 -14.01
CA ASP A 110 -0.90 -2.42 -12.98
C ASP A 110 0.51 -2.39 -13.58
N GLU A 111 0.73 -3.10 -14.69
CA GLU A 111 2.00 -3.05 -15.43
C GLU A 111 2.30 -1.65 -15.98
N ARG A 112 1.31 -0.99 -16.60
CA ARG A 112 1.47 0.37 -17.12
C ARG A 112 1.75 1.38 -16.02
N MET A 113 1.09 1.25 -14.88
CA MET A 113 1.32 2.11 -13.72
C MET A 113 2.72 1.93 -13.16
N LEU A 114 3.23 0.70 -13.11
CA LEU A 114 4.62 0.45 -12.70
C LEU A 114 5.62 1.05 -13.69
N GLN A 115 5.39 0.87 -14.99
CA GLN A 115 6.25 1.44 -16.04
C GLN A 115 6.24 2.97 -16.03
N ALA A 116 5.08 3.60 -15.83
CA ALA A 116 4.97 5.05 -15.78
C ALA A 116 5.66 5.65 -14.54
N GLY A 117 5.75 4.89 -13.45
CA GLY A 117 6.48 5.25 -12.23
C GLY A 117 7.93 4.75 -12.22
N GLU A 118 8.48 4.38 -13.38
CA GLU A 118 9.87 3.92 -13.49
C GLU A 118 10.82 5.13 -13.54
N PHE A 119 11.87 5.09 -12.72
CA PHE A 119 12.89 6.13 -12.69
C PHE A 119 14.29 5.53 -12.55
N GLU A 120 15.27 6.29 -13.04
CA GLU A 120 16.68 5.93 -12.92
C GLU A 120 17.28 6.52 -11.64
N MET A 121 18.10 5.73 -10.97
CA MET A 121 18.86 6.15 -9.79
C MET A 121 20.27 5.56 -9.86
N ARG A 122 21.25 6.30 -9.35
CA ARG A 122 22.63 5.82 -9.24
C ARG A 122 22.89 5.35 -7.82
N LEU A 123 23.40 4.13 -7.67
CA LEU A 123 23.88 3.63 -6.39
C LEU A 123 25.40 3.68 -6.39
N GLN A 124 25.97 4.33 -5.38
CA GLN A 124 27.41 4.37 -5.19
C GLN A 124 27.82 3.25 -4.23
N PRO A 125 28.63 2.28 -4.68
CA PRO A 125 29.09 1.21 -3.81
C PRO A 125 29.96 1.76 -2.68
N GLY A 126 29.74 1.27 -1.45
CA GLY A 126 30.54 1.62 -0.28
C GLY A 126 30.04 2.85 0.47
N GLU A 127 29.03 3.54 -0.04
CA GLU A 127 28.29 4.57 0.69
C GLU A 127 27.29 3.95 1.68
N SER A 128 26.74 4.80 2.55
CA SER A 128 25.64 4.44 3.45
C SER A 128 24.35 4.12 2.68
N TRP A 129 23.32 3.70 3.42
CA TRP A 129 21.97 3.50 2.88
C TRP A 129 21.47 4.72 2.09
N GLN A 130 21.10 4.50 0.83
CA GLN A 130 20.51 5.52 -0.04
C GLN A 130 19.00 5.32 -0.10
N ALA A 131 18.23 6.38 0.19
CA ALA A 131 16.78 6.36 0.13
C ALA A 131 16.30 6.35 -1.32
N VAL A 132 15.37 5.46 -1.63
CA VAL A 132 14.80 5.30 -2.98
C VAL A 132 13.44 5.97 -3.09
N GLY A 133 12.59 5.76 -2.10
CA GLY A 133 11.21 6.28 -2.08
C GLY A 133 10.31 5.53 -1.12
N ALA A 134 9.10 6.06 -0.93
CA ALA A 134 8.07 5.44 -0.11
C ALA A 134 7.47 4.23 -0.82
N VAL A 135 7.28 3.13 -0.08
CA VAL A 135 6.63 1.91 -0.54
C VAL A 135 5.44 1.59 0.34
N GLN A 136 4.40 1.03 -0.27
CA GLN A 136 3.20 0.59 0.41
C GLN A 136 3.14 -0.94 0.38
N LYS A 137 2.67 -1.52 1.49
CA LYS A 137 2.52 -2.96 1.65
C LYS A 137 1.72 -3.56 0.50
N ASP A 138 2.13 -4.75 0.07
CA ASP A 138 1.53 -5.55 -0.99
C ASP A 138 1.60 -4.90 -2.39
N ARG A 139 2.19 -3.70 -2.53
CA ARG A 139 2.46 -3.10 -3.84
C ARG A 139 3.73 -3.68 -4.46
N PRO A 140 3.73 -3.96 -5.78
CA PRO A 140 4.89 -4.49 -6.48
C PRO A 140 6.05 -3.49 -6.50
N ILE A 141 7.26 -3.98 -6.24
CA ILE A 141 8.53 -3.27 -6.38
C ILE A 141 9.36 -3.99 -7.42
N ARG A 142 9.88 -3.23 -8.38
CA ARG A 142 10.83 -3.74 -9.37
C ARG A 142 12.10 -2.93 -9.37
N ILE A 143 13.22 -3.63 -9.38
CA ILE A 143 14.54 -3.03 -9.43
C ILE A 143 15.34 -3.83 -10.44
N ARG A 144 15.95 -3.13 -11.40
CA ARG A 144 16.99 -3.67 -12.27
C ARG A 144 18.27 -2.92 -11.97
N VAL A 145 19.33 -3.67 -11.75
CA VAL A 145 20.66 -3.12 -11.47
C VAL A 145 21.55 -3.49 -12.64
N SER A 146 22.26 -2.50 -13.17
CA SER A 146 23.22 -2.65 -14.25
C SER A 146 24.53 -1.96 -13.91
N GLY A 147 25.60 -2.36 -14.59
CA GLY A 147 26.95 -1.86 -14.35
C GLY A 147 27.77 -2.77 -13.45
N ASP A 148 29.05 -2.42 -13.38
CA ASP A 148 30.07 -3.17 -12.64
C ASP A 148 30.86 -2.21 -11.76
N TYR A 149 31.31 -2.73 -10.65
CA TYR A 149 32.22 -2.00 -9.77
C TYR A 149 33.27 -2.94 -9.18
N ARG A 150 34.38 -2.35 -8.80
CA ARG A 150 35.48 -2.98 -8.09
C ARG A 150 35.62 -2.31 -6.74
N PHE A 151 35.93 -3.08 -5.72
CA PHE A 151 36.22 -2.54 -4.40
C PHE A 151 37.52 -3.14 -3.88
N GLN A 152 38.18 -2.42 -2.99
CA GLN A 152 39.33 -2.92 -2.24
C GLN A 152 38.98 -2.82 -0.76
N ALA A 153 38.77 -3.98 -0.14
CA ALA A 153 38.54 -4.07 1.29
C ALA A 153 39.89 -4.31 2.00
N SER A 154 40.23 -3.44 2.95
CA SER A 154 41.34 -3.64 3.87
C SER A 154 40.81 -3.47 5.30
N GLY A 155 41.14 -4.42 6.17
CA GLY A 155 40.67 -4.42 7.55
C GLY A 155 41.53 -5.34 8.39
N SER A 156 41.70 -4.99 9.67
CA SER A 156 42.29 -5.90 10.65
C SER A 156 41.18 -6.78 11.19
N VAL A 157 41.36 -8.09 11.08
CA VAL A 157 40.43 -9.10 11.58
C VAL A 157 41.11 -9.82 12.73
N THR A 158 40.39 -10.10 13.81
CA THR A 158 40.91 -10.92 14.91
C THR A 158 40.76 -12.40 14.59
N ALA A 159 41.28 -13.28 15.46
CA ALA A 159 41.06 -14.73 15.35
C ALA A 159 39.56 -15.11 15.34
N ASP A 160 38.70 -14.24 15.87
CA ASP A 160 37.24 -14.42 15.92
C ASP A 160 36.52 -14.02 14.61
N GLY A 161 37.23 -13.45 13.63
CA GLY A 161 36.64 -13.08 12.35
C GLY A 161 35.91 -11.73 12.34
N VAL A 162 35.07 -11.52 11.32
CA VAL A 162 34.19 -10.35 11.20
C VAL A 162 32.75 -10.81 11.41
N THR A 163 32.07 -10.27 12.41
CA THR A 163 30.65 -10.58 12.68
C THR A 163 29.76 -9.93 11.62
N GLY A 164 29.11 -10.75 10.79
CA GLY A 164 28.30 -10.31 9.65
C GLY A 164 26.81 -10.15 9.92
N ASP A 165 26.40 -9.88 11.16
CA ASP A 165 24.98 -9.83 11.52
C ASP A 165 24.48 -8.41 11.84
N ASP A 166 25.31 -7.39 11.66
CA ASP A 166 24.90 -6.00 11.80
C ASP A 166 24.68 -5.33 10.42
N PRO A 167 23.43 -5.05 10.04
CA PRO A 167 23.09 -4.27 8.85
C PRO A 167 23.61 -2.83 8.86
N GLN A 168 24.17 -2.29 9.93
CA GLN A 168 24.85 -1.00 9.88
C GLN A 168 26.30 -1.18 9.41
N SER A 169 27.01 -2.18 9.94
CA SER A 169 28.39 -2.53 9.59
C SER A 169 28.68 -2.85 8.11
N GLY A 170 27.65 -3.11 7.30
CA GLY A 170 27.82 -3.36 5.85
C GLY A 170 28.01 -4.82 5.48
N ILE A 171 28.01 -5.74 6.46
CA ILE A 171 28.14 -7.17 6.24
C ILE A 171 26.89 -7.85 6.77
N VAL A 172 26.13 -8.45 5.87
CA VAL A 172 24.96 -9.28 6.18
C VAL A 172 25.25 -10.68 5.65
N SER A 173 25.48 -11.64 6.56
CA SER A 173 25.96 -13.00 6.25
C SER A 173 25.07 -13.77 5.27
N GLN A 174 23.77 -13.44 5.22
CA GLN A 174 22.79 -14.11 4.36
C GLN A 174 22.76 -13.57 2.92
N ILE A 175 23.43 -12.46 2.66
CA ILE A 175 23.46 -11.80 1.35
C ILE A 175 24.88 -11.96 0.78
N PRO A 176 25.06 -12.30 -0.50
CA PRO A 176 26.39 -12.36 -1.09
C PRO A 176 27.15 -11.05 -0.92
N PHE A 177 28.44 -11.15 -0.60
CA PHE A 177 29.30 -9.98 -0.46
C PHE A 177 29.39 -9.24 -1.79
N GLY A 178 29.30 -7.91 -1.76
CA GLY A 178 29.26 -7.08 -2.95
C GLY A 178 27.92 -6.99 -3.70
N ALA A 179 26.91 -7.79 -3.34
CA ALA A 179 25.60 -7.69 -3.95
C ALA A 179 24.81 -6.45 -3.50
N VAL A 180 23.86 -5.99 -4.31
CA VAL A 180 22.89 -4.97 -3.89
C VAL A 180 21.89 -5.60 -2.93
N MET A 181 21.68 -4.94 -1.79
CA MET A 181 20.67 -5.27 -0.80
C MET A 181 19.70 -4.11 -0.61
N GLY A 182 18.50 -4.45 -0.16
CA GLY A 182 17.47 -3.48 0.19
C GLY A 182 16.95 -3.67 1.61
N VAL A 183 16.41 -2.60 2.18
CA VAL A 183 15.70 -2.63 3.45
C VAL A 183 14.52 -1.67 3.39
N ILE A 184 13.37 -2.06 3.94
CA ILE A 184 12.20 -1.18 4.06
C ILE A 184 12.11 -0.73 5.51
N ILE A 185 12.34 0.57 5.74
CA ILE A 185 12.31 1.18 7.06
C ILE A 185 10.90 1.75 7.29
N PRO A 186 10.09 1.19 8.21
CA PRO A 186 8.78 1.75 8.53
C PRO A 186 8.91 3.16 9.12
N ALA A 187 8.00 4.06 8.75
CA ALA A 187 7.98 5.45 9.25
C ALA A 187 7.76 5.53 10.77
N ASN A 188 7.02 4.57 11.35
CA ASN A 188 6.72 4.49 12.78
C ASN A 188 7.60 3.47 13.50
N GLN A 189 8.91 3.51 13.25
CA GLN A 189 9.83 2.61 13.95
C GLN A 189 9.97 3.06 15.41
N SER A 190 9.36 2.33 16.35
CA SER A 190 9.62 2.51 17.78
C SER A 190 11.08 2.15 18.09
N ALA A 191 11.69 2.81 19.06
CA ALA A 191 13.08 2.55 19.47
C ALA A 191 13.32 1.08 19.90
N ASP A 192 12.27 0.39 20.34
CA ASP A 192 12.29 -1.02 20.75
C ASP A 192 11.94 -2.01 19.62
N ALA A 193 11.62 -1.52 18.41
CA ALA A 193 11.25 -2.38 17.30
C ALA A 193 12.49 -3.07 16.71
N LYS A 194 12.37 -4.38 16.44
CA LYS A 194 13.44 -5.16 15.80
C LYS A 194 13.86 -4.49 14.49
N PRO A 195 15.16 -4.28 14.24
CA PRO A 195 15.63 -3.63 13.03
C PRO A 195 15.10 -4.36 11.79
N PRO A 196 14.67 -3.62 10.75
CA PRO A 196 14.15 -4.23 9.54
C PRO A 196 15.24 -5.08 8.89
N ARG A 197 14.86 -6.30 8.48
CA ARG A 197 15.81 -7.26 7.92
C ARG A 197 16.12 -6.88 6.48
N PRO A 198 17.41 -6.76 6.11
CA PRO A 198 17.79 -6.58 4.71
C PRO A 198 17.43 -7.81 3.88
N PHE A 199 17.16 -7.59 2.60
CA PHE A 199 16.91 -8.64 1.62
C PHE A 199 17.80 -8.45 0.38
N LEU A 200 18.05 -9.55 -0.34
CA LEU A 200 18.81 -9.54 -1.58
C LEU A 200 18.00 -8.90 -2.71
N VAL A 201 18.58 -7.91 -3.38
CA VAL A 201 18.06 -7.32 -4.63
C VAL A 201 18.77 -7.94 -5.83
N GLY A 202 20.10 -8.03 -5.79
CA GLY A 202 20.88 -8.59 -6.90
C GLY A 202 20.78 -7.76 -8.18
N SER A 203 20.81 -8.41 -9.34
CA SER A 203 20.68 -7.74 -10.65
C SER A 203 19.23 -7.47 -11.05
N THR A 204 18.29 -8.32 -10.62
CA THR A 204 16.86 -8.15 -10.87
C THR A 204 16.08 -8.53 -9.62
N PHE A 205 15.17 -7.65 -9.22
CA PHE A 205 14.23 -7.87 -8.14
C PHE A 205 12.82 -7.56 -8.61
N ASN A 206 11.87 -8.46 -8.35
CA ASN A 206 10.46 -8.29 -8.66
C ASN A 206 9.63 -9.02 -7.60
N ARG A 207 9.21 -8.30 -6.56
CA ARG A 207 8.39 -8.81 -5.46
C ARG A 207 7.51 -7.70 -4.87
N ASN A 208 6.47 -8.10 -4.16
CA ASN A 208 5.62 -7.15 -3.45
C ASN A 208 6.32 -6.67 -2.16
N ALA A 209 6.06 -5.42 -1.78
CA ALA A 209 6.55 -4.86 -0.53
C ALA A 209 5.93 -5.60 0.66
N GLU A 210 6.75 -6.09 1.59
CA GLU A 210 6.26 -6.81 2.77
C GLU A 210 5.54 -5.88 3.77
N ARG A 211 5.79 -4.57 3.69
CA ARG A 211 5.33 -3.56 4.65
C ARG A 211 5.38 -2.16 4.05
N ASP A 212 4.69 -1.23 4.71
CA ASP A 212 4.81 0.19 4.45
C ASP A 212 6.13 0.76 4.99
N GLY A 213 6.71 1.73 4.29
CA GLY A 213 7.92 2.42 4.75
C GLY A 213 8.68 3.10 3.63
N VAL A 214 9.96 3.38 3.87
CA VAL A 214 10.88 3.92 2.87
C VAL A 214 11.88 2.84 2.48
N LEU A 215 11.92 2.52 1.19
CA LEU A 215 12.90 1.61 0.61
C LEU A 215 14.26 2.30 0.58
N HIS A 216 15.26 1.63 1.16
CA HIS A 216 16.65 2.03 1.08
C HIS A 216 17.47 0.93 0.42
N LEU A 217 18.48 1.32 -0.37
CA LEU A 217 19.39 0.41 -1.05
C LEU A 217 20.84 0.70 -0.66
N ARG A 218 21.66 -0.35 -0.67
CA ARG A 218 23.12 -0.26 -0.58
C ARG A 218 23.78 -1.53 -1.12
N THR A 219 25.10 -1.51 -1.28
CA THR A 219 25.89 -2.72 -1.54
C THR A 219 26.29 -3.42 -0.23
N ASN A 220 26.39 -4.75 -0.27
CA ASN A 220 26.82 -5.58 0.87
C ASN A 220 28.33 -5.58 1.02
N ILE A 221 28.88 -4.41 1.34
CA ILE A 221 30.28 -4.19 1.69
C ILE A 221 30.35 -3.20 2.86
N PRO A 222 31.44 -3.19 3.64
CA PRO A 222 31.62 -2.23 4.72
C PRO A 222 31.55 -0.79 4.21
N THR A 223 30.86 0.07 4.96
CA THR A 223 30.77 1.50 4.66
C THR A 223 32.15 2.14 4.70
N GLY A 224 32.46 3.01 3.74
CA GLY A 224 33.78 3.66 3.62
C GLY A 224 34.82 2.83 2.85
N THR A 225 34.45 1.64 2.37
CA THR A 225 35.29 0.87 1.44
C THR A 225 35.50 1.66 0.15
N LYS A 226 36.75 1.82 -0.28
CA LYS A 226 37.06 2.47 -1.56
C LYS A 226 36.57 1.60 -2.71
N CYS A 227 35.64 2.16 -3.49
CA CYS A 227 35.06 1.52 -4.65
C CYS A 227 35.30 2.35 -5.91
N THR A 228 35.48 1.68 -7.04
CA THR A 228 35.57 2.29 -8.38
C THR A 228 34.58 1.61 -9.31
N GLY A 229 33.94 2.39 -10.19
CA GLY A 229 32.81 1.92 -11.00
C GLY A 229 31.48 2.46 -10.46
N ARG A 230 30.37 2.01 -11.05
CA ARG A 230 29.04 2.52 -10.71
C ARG A 230 27.98 1.46 -10.96
N LEU A 231 26.89 1.57 -10.22
CA LEU A 231 25.68 0.79 -10.45
C LEU A 231 24.56 1.75 -10.84
N ASP A 232 23.98 1.51 -12.01
CA ASP A 232 22.85 2.25 -12.55
C ASP A 232 21.59 1.41 -12.33
N LEU A 233 20.60 1.98 -11.63
CA LEU A 233 19.38 1.32 -11.21
C LEU A 233 18.19 1.87 -11.97
N LEU A 234 17.33 0.98 -12.39
CA LEU A 234 16.01 1.28 -12.91
C LEU A 234 14.99 0.74 -11.89
N VAL A 235 14.24 1.65 -11.28
CA VAL A 235 13.36 1.35 -10.16
C VAL A 235 11.92 1.73 -10.51
N SER A 236 10.97 0.84 -10.22
CA SER A 236 9.53 1.14 -10.27
C SER A 236 8.79 0.59 -9.05
N GLY A 237 7.72 1.28 -8.67
CA GLY A 237 6.88 0.96 -7.50
C GLY A 237 6.97 1.96 -6.36
N PRO A 238 8.17 2.32 -5.86
CA PRO A 238 8.32 3.38 -4.87
C PRO A 238 7.88 4.74 -5.40
N GLN A 239 7.22 5.54 -4.56
CA GLN A 239 6.90 6.94 -4.84
C GLN A 239 8.03 7.84 -4.33
N GLN A 240 8.58 8.68 -5.21
CA GLN A 240 9.53 9.73 -4.86
C GLN A 240 8.86 10.89 -4.13
#